data_AF-A0A645GS19-F1
#
_entry.id   AF-A0A645GS19-F1
#
_cell.length_a   1.000
_cell.length_b   1.000
_cell.length_c   1.000
_cell.angle_alpha   90.00
_cell.angle_beta   90.00
_cell.angle_gamma   90.00
#
_symmetry.space_group_name_H-M   'P 1'
#
loop_
_entity.id
_entity.type
_entity.pdbx_description
1 polymer ?
#
loop_
_entity_poly.entity_id
_entity_poly.type
_entity_poly.pdbx_seq_one_letter_code
_entity_poly.pdbx_strand_id
1 'polypeptide(L)'
;MSGTQFGTEGESLSDAAVVTIEVSPLIAMTSGKLTAQCGHAAQLAWDLMDRSARERWRSDGFRVRVEHPDAVTWAATRRPVSVVDAGFTELDGPTETTRAHWAR
;
A
#
# COMPACT_ATOMS: atom_id res chain seq x y z
N MET A 1 -15.35 18.85 -4.26
CA MET A 1 -14.56 17.71 -3.76
C MET A 1 -13.48 18.29 -2.84
N SER A 2 -13.61 18.18 -1.52
CA SER A 2 -12.65 18.75 -0.57
C SER A 2 -11.71 17.64 -0.11
N GLY A 3 -10.48 17.66 -0.60
CA GLY A 3 -9.41 16.74 -0.25
C GLY A 3 -8.10 17.25 -0.81
N THR A 4 -7.02 17.16 -0.04
CA THR A 4 -5.68 17.48 -0.55
C THR A 4 -5.30 16.44 -1.59
N GLN A 5 -4.95 16.90 -2.79
CA GLN A 5 -4.42 16.08 -3.86
C GLN A 5 -2.97 16.51 -4.09
N PHE A 6 -2.04 15.58 -3.91
CA PHE A 6 -0.67 15.71 -4.36
C PHE A 6 -0.55 14.99 -5.71
N GLY A 7 0.36 15.42 -6.58
CA GLY A 7 0.71 14.61 -7.75
C GLY A 7 1.22 13.25 -7.30
N THR A 8 0.97 12.20 -8.08
CA THR A 8 1.61 10.88 -7.89
C THR A 8 3.04 10.86 -8.41
N GLU A 9 3.62 12.03 -8.65
CA GLU A 9 4.95 12.20 -9.24
C GLU A 9 6.00 12.12 -8.13
N GLY A 10 6.89 11.13 -8.24
CA GLY A 10 8.01 10.93 -7.34
C GLY A 10 8.09 9.52 -6.80
N GLU A 11 9.31 8.99 -6.74
CA GLU A 11 9.58 7.69 -6.13
C GLU A 11 9.66 7.83 -4.61
N SER A 12 9.34 6.74 -3.91
CA SER A 12 9.52 6.70 -2.46
C SER A 12 10.99 6.88 -2.09
N LEU A 13 11.26 7.82 -1.17
CA LEU A 13 12.61 8.02 -0.62
C LEU A 13 13.09 6.84 0.27
N SER A 14 12.22 5.87 0.54
CA SER A 14 12.50 4.68 1.36
C SER A 14 12.86 3.47 0.49
N ASP A 15 13.82 3.63 -0.43
CA ASP A 15 14.13 2.63 -1.47
C ASP A 15 14.48 1.22 -0.94
N ALA A 16 15.01 1.13 0.29
CA ALA A 16 15.36 -0.13 0.96
C ALA A 16 14.56 -0.41 2.24
N ALA A 17 13.28 -0.02 2.29
CA ALA A 17 12.41 -0.37 3.43
C ALA A 17 12.07 -1.87 3.44
N VAL A 18 11.96 -2.44 4.64
CA VAL A 18 11.56 -3.86 4.81
C VAL A 18 10.16 -4.14 4.26
N VAL A 19 9.25 -3.17 4.37
CA VAL A 19 7.87 -3.26 3.86
C VAL A 19 7.69 -2.37 2.65
N THR A 20 7.09 -2.94 1.62
CA THR A 20 6.66 -2.21 0.43
C THR A 20 5.16 -2.32 0.26
N ILE A 21 4.52 -1.17 0.03
CA ILE A 21 3.09 -1.01 -0.23
C ILE A 21 2.93 -0.59 -1.68
N GLU A 22 2.14 -1.34 -2.43
CA GLU A 22 1.77 -1.00 -3.80
C GLU A 22 0.40 -0.32 -3.80
N VAL A 23 0.28 0.79 -4.52
CA VAL A 23 -0.97 1.53 -4.70
C VAL A 23 -1.63 1.11 -6.00
N SER A 24 -2.93 0.82 -5.93
CA SER A 24 -3.70 0.38 -7.09
C SER A 24 -3.73 1.46 -8.18
N PRO A 25 -3.37 1.12 -9.43
CA PRO A 25 -3.51 2.04 -10.57
C PRO A 25 -4.97 2.15 -11.06
N LEU A 26 -5.89 1.36 -10.49
CA LEU A 26 -7.27 1.23 -10.96
C LEU A 26 -8.21 2.30 -10.38
N ILE A 27 -7.75 3.04 -9.37
CA ILE A 27 -8.55 4.05 -8.67
C ILE A 27 -7.68 5.26 -8.32
N ALA A 28 -8.16 6.46 -8.66
CA ALA A 28 -7.58 7.69 -8.14
C ALA A 28 -8.01 7.90 -6.68
N MET A 29 -7.04 8.13 -5.79
CA MET A 29 -7.28 8.42 -4.39
C MET A 29 -6.79 9.83 -4.05
N THR A 30 -7.54 10.53 -3.19
CA THR A 30 -7.01 11.72 -2.53
C THR A 30 -5.82 11.33 -1.64
N SER A 31 -4.91 12.26 -1.37
CA SER A 31 -3.71 11.96 -0.57
C SER A 31 -4.07 11.43 0.83
N GLY A 32 -5.14 11.95 1.43
CA GLY A 32 -5.63 11.46 2.73
C GLY A 32 -6.12 10.02 2.67
N LYS A 33 -6.87 9.66 1.62
CA LYS A 33 -7.31 8.27 1.41
C LYS A 33 -6.12 7.35 1.16
N LEU A 34 -5.19 7.75 0.30
CA LEU A 34 -3.98 6.98 0.01
C LEU A 34 -3.19 6.69 1.29
N THR A 35 -2.91 7.71 2.11
CA THR A 35 -2.21 7.54 3.39
C THR A 35 -2.93 6.57 4.32
N ALA A 36 -4.26 6.66 4.43
CA ALA A 36 -5.05 5.74 5.25
C ALA A 36 -4.94 4.30 4.74
N GLN A 37 -5.08 4.08 3.42
CA GLN A 37 -5.00 2.75 2.82
C GLN A 37 -3.59 2.15 2.92
N CYS A 38 -2.54 2.97 2.84
CA CYS A 38 -1.17 2.53 3.14
C CYS A 38 -1.02 2.12 4.61
N GLY A 39 -1.58 2.90 5.56
CA GLY A 39 -1.60 2.55 6.98
C GLY A 39 -2.30 1.21 7.24
N HIS A 40 -3.45 0.97 6.62
CA HIS A 40 -4.18 -0.29 6.72
C HIS A 40 -3.37 -1.48 6.18
N ALA A 41 -2.75 -1.33 5.01
CA ALA A 41 -1.92 -2.37 4.41
C ALA A 41 -0.69 -2.69 5.29
N ALA A 42 -0.03 -1.68 5.85
CA ALA A 42 1.07 -1.83 6.80
C ALA A 42 0.66 -2.61 8.06
N GLN A 43 -0.51 -2.28 8.63
CA GLN A 43 -1.03 -2.95 9.82
C GLN A 43 -1.33 -4.43 9.55
N LEU A 44 -1.99 -4.75 8.43
CA LEU A 44 -2.26 -6.13 8.06
C LEU A 44 -0.96 -6.91 7.77
N ALA A 45 0.04 -6.26 7.18
CA ALA A 45 1.35 -6.87 6.99
C ALA A 45 1.99 -7.23 8.33
N TRP A 46 1.96 -6.32 9.31
CA TRP A 46 2.43 -6.59 10.67
C TRP A 46 1.74 -7.82 11.28
N ASP A 47 0.42 -7.90 11.17
CA ASP A 47 -0.36 -8.99 11.76
C ASP A 47 -0.01 -10.36 11.16
N LEU A 48 0.32 -10.41 9.85
CA LEU A 48 0.73 -11.62 9.15
C LEU A 48 2.22 -11.99 9.32
N MET A 49 3.07 -11.05 9.73
CA MET A 49 4.50 -11.32 9.93
C MET A 49 4.77 -12.20 11.15
N ASP A 50 5.80 -13.04 11.03
CA ASP A 50 6.40 -13.71 12.18
C ASP A 50 7.27 -12.76 13.03
N ARG A 51 7.76 -13.27 14.16
CA ARG A 51 8.59 -12.50 15.10
C ARG A 51 9.85 -11.94 14.46
N SER A 52 10.50 -12.70 13.58
CA SER A 52 11.77 -12.30 12.96
C SER A 52 11.56 -11.16 11.96
N ALA A 53 10.51 -11.24 11.13
CA ALA A 53 10.15 -10.18 10.20
C ALA A 53 9.76 -8.89 10.93
N ARG A 54 8.98 -9.01 12.02
CA ARG A 54 8.64 -7.87 12.89
C ARG A 54 9.86 -7.21 13.53
N GLU A 55 10.84 -8.00 13.95
CA GLU A 55 12.10 -7.50 14.51
C GLU A 55 12.92 -6.75 13.48
N ARG A 56 13.08 -7.30 12.26
CA ARG A 56 13.77 -6.60 11.17
C ARG A 56 13.11 -5.28 10.82
N TRP A 57 11.78 -5.26 10.68
CA TRP A 57 11.08 -4.02 10.36
C TRP A 57 11.19 -2.98 11.48
N ARG A 58 11.19 -3.42 12.75
CA ARG A 58 11.48 -2.54 13.88
C ARG A 58 12.88 -1.97 13.83
N SER A 59 13.90 -2.77 13.53
CA SER A 59 15.29 -2.32 13.36
C SER A 59 15.44 -1.35 12.19
N ASP A 60 14.58 -1.48 11.17
CA ASP A 60 14.47 -0.56 10.05
C ASP A 60 13.66 0.72 10.36
N GLY A 61 13.25 0.93 11.62
CA GLY A 61 12.49 2.11 12.04
C GLY A 61 11.05 2.15 11.52
N PHE A 62 10.49 0.99 11.17
CA PHE A 62 9.14 0.84 10.59
C PHE A 62 8.93 1.61 9.29
N ARG A 63 9.99 1.87 8.51
CA ARG A 63 9.88 2.54 7.22
C ARG A 63 9.03 1.70 6.26
N VAL A 64 8.29 2.38 5.39
CA VAL A 64 7.58 1.76 4.27
C VAL A 64 8.06 2.40 2.97
N ARG A 65 8.21 1.57 1.94
CA ARG A 65 8.34 2.00 0.54
C ARG A 65 6.96 2.01 -0.08
N VAL A 66 6.61 3.07 -0.81
CA VAL A 66 5.36 3.12 -1.57
C VAL A 66 5.70 3.03 -3.05
N GLU A 67 5.00 2.16 -3.78
CA GLU A 67 5.18 1.95 -5.21
C GLU A 67 3.87 2.09 -5.97
N HIS A 68 3.99 2.49 -7.24
CA HIS A 68 2.88 2.72 -8.15
C HIS A 68 3.04 1.84 -9.39
N PRO A 69 2.79 0.51 -9.29
CA PRO A 69 2.87 -0.37 -10.44
C PRO A 69 1.82 -0.02 -11.49
N ASP A 70 2.13 -0.30 -12.76
CA ASP A 70 1.14 -0.20 -13.83
C ASP A 70 0.06 -1.29 -13.72
N ALA A 71 -1.03 -1.13 -14.46
CA ALA A 71 -2.17 -2.04 -14.40
C ALA A 71 -1.82 -3.48 -14.80
N VAL A 72 -0.83 -3.67 -15.69
CA VAL A 72 -0.38 -4.99 -16.14
C VAL A 72 0.34 -5.71 -15.02
N THR A 73 1.31 -5.04 -14.39
CA THR A 73 2.08 -5.54 -13.25
C THR A 73 1.17 -5.84 -12.07
N TRP A 74 0.22 -4.94 -11.80
CA TRP A 74 -0.80 -5.13 -10.76
C TRP A 74 -1.66 -6.37 -11.02
N ALA A 75 -2.16 -6.56 -12.24
CA ALA A 75 -3.01 -7.71 -12.57
C ALA A 75 -2.25 -9.05 -12.49
N ALA A 76 -0.97 -9.06 -12.88
CA ALA A 76 -0.16 -10.28 -12.92
C ALA A 76 0.31 -10.76 -11.54
N THR A 77 0.28 -9.88 -10.53
CA THR A 77 1.00 -10.09 -9.28
C THR A 77 0.06 -10.21 -8.10
N ARG A 78 0.31 -11.17 -7.21
CA ARG A 78 -0.37 -11.28 -5.92
C ARG A 78 0.57 -10.95 -4.77
N ARG A 79 -0.01 -10.46 -3.68
CA ARG A 79 0.72 -10.07 -2.46
C ARG A 79 0.06 -10.73 -1.24
N PRO A 80 0.80 -10.95 -0.15
CA PRO A 80 0.25 -11.52 1.09
C PRO A 80 -0.88 -10.67 1.69
N VAL A 81 -0.84 -9.35 1.49
CA VAL A 81 -1.86 -8.41 1.93
C VAL A 81 -2.54 -7.77 0.73
N SER A 82 -3.87 -7.69 0.81
CA SER A 82 -4.76 -6.99 -0.10
C SER A 82 -5.76 -6.18 0.73
N VAL A 83 -5.86 -4.88 0.46
CA VAL A 83 -6.86 -4.01 1.06
C VAL A 83 -7.89 -3.67 0.00
N VAL A 84 -9.15 -3.97 0.30
CA VAL A 84 -10.29 -3.68 -0.58
C VAL A 84 -11.15 -2.65 0.11
N ASP A 85 -11.36 -1.51 -0.55
CA ASP A 85 -12.40 -0.58 -0.12
C ASP A 85 -13.75 -1.17 -0.56
N ALA A 86 -14.64 -1.41 0.42
CA ALA A 86 -15.95 -2.01 0.20
C ALA A 86 -16.90 -1.11 -0.62
N GLY A 87 -16.50 0.12 -0.94
CA GLY A 87 -17.14 0.90 -1.99
C GLY A 87 -18.43 1.60 -1.54
N PHE A 88 -18.44 2.24 -0.37
CA PHE A 88 -19.53 3.17 -0.03
C PHE A 88 -19.49 4.49 -0.84
N THR A 89 -18.63 4.59 -1.87
CA THR A 89 -18.56 5.73 -2.80
C THR A 89 -18.22 5.30 -4.24
N GLU A 90 -18.88 5.95 -5.21
CA GLU A 90 -18.48 6.29 -6.61
C GLU A 90 -17.78 5.24 -7.52
N LEU A 91 -17.66 3.97 -7.15
CA LEU A 91 -17.07 2.92 -8.01
C LEU A 91 -18.01 1.73 -8.20
N ASP A 92 -17.88 1.02 -9.32
CA ASP A 92 -18.68 -0.14 -9.75
C ASP A 92 -18.43 -1.43 -8.93
N GLY A 93 -18.29 -1.30 -7.61
CA GLY A 93 -18.10 -2.41 -6.67
C GLY A 93 -16.79 -2.36 -5.88
N PRO A 94 -16.52 -3.40 -5.06
CA PRO A 94 -15.34 -3.47 -4.21
C PRO A 94 -14.06 -3.34 -5.05
N THR A 95 -13.23 -2.36 -4.71
CA THR A 95 -11.99 -2.07 -5.44
C THR A 95 -10.79 -2.25 -4.54
N GLU A 96 -9.81 -3.01 -5.01
CA GLU A 96 -8.54 -3.18 -4.32
C GLU A 96 -7.75 -1.86 -4.40
N THR A 97 -7.41 -1.29 -3.25
CA THR A 97 -6.80 0.04 -3.13
C THR A 97 -5.30 -0.04 -2.90
N THR A 98 -4.85 -0.96 -2.05
CA THR A 98 -3.42 -1.16 -1.74
C THR A 98 -3.12 -2.63 -1.51
N ARG A 99 -1.86 -3.00 -1.74
CA ARG A 99 -1.29 -4.29 -1.37
C ARG A 99 -0.03 -4.08 -0.56
N ALA A 100 0.34 -5.07 0.25
CA ALA A 100 1.62 -5.04 0.96
C ALA A 100 2.36 -6.38 0.90
N HIS A 101 3.67 -6.27 0.88
CA HIS A 101 4.61 -7.36 1.06
C HIS A 101 5.88 -6.89 1.76
N TRP A 102 6.68 -7.84 2.20
CA TRP A 102 7.92 -7.57 2.93
C TRP A 102 9.04 -8.50 2.50
N ALA A 103 10.27 -8.03 2.65
CA ALA A 103 11.46 -8.83 2.45
C ALA A 103 11.50 -9.99 3.47
N ARG A 104 11.79 -11.20 2.97
CA ARG A 104 11.93 -12.40 3.80
C ARG A 104 13.23 -12.43 4.58
#